data_AF-A0A552WRF4-F1
#
_entry.id   AF-A0A552WRF4-F1
#
_cell.length_a   1.000
_cell.length_b   1.000
_cell.length_c   1.000
_cell.angle_alpha   90.00
_cell.angle_beta   90.00
_cell.angle_gamma   90.00
#
_symmetry.space_group_name_H-M   'P 1'
#
loop_
_entity.id
_entity.type
_entity.pdbx_description
1 polymer ?
#
loop_
_entity_poly.entity_id
_entity_poly.type
_entity_poly.pdbx_seq_one_letter_code
_entity_poly.pdbx_strand_id
1 'polypeptide(L)'
;MPKRYFEMDSDSPEESWRRIRMLRAVPPAPMPDSRRTLFASSLEQAQQQFEASARIGFESRALNLYYGLSQAGRALSSIRTAMASGKSPKVSGHGLKIIDLRAVRVETLFDTRIRGEGRNDTSFRRLAELLDSDALAEPVTLGAIWHMLPEVSLDHPVGAHPGPLWAERPHSDGTSPVDPRAFSVYATSDERRTAERRRAVGESVPRPSFGNAQTFRRWRVFDP
;
A
#
# COMPACT_ATOMS: atom_id res chain seq x y z
N MET A 1 -23.77 8.51 5.61
CA MET A 1 -22.70 7.83 6.36
C MET A 1 -21.45 8.70 6.33
N PRO A 2 -20.73 8.86 7.45
CA PRO A 2 -19.40 9.48 7.43
C PRO A 2 -18.46 8.64 6.55
N LYS A 3 -17.67 9.30 5.69
CA LYS A 3 -16.68 8.66 4.81
C LYS A 3 -15.39 8.39 5.61
N ARG A 4 -14.74 7.25 5.40
CA ARG A 4 -13.44 6.89 6.02
C ARG A 4 -12.30 7.74 5.44
N TYR A 5 -11.19 7.92 6.16
CA TYR A 5 -10.04 8.74 5.71
C TYR A 5 -9.55 8.37 4.30
N PHE A 6 -9.44 7.08 3.96
CA PHE A 6 -9.12 6.67 2.59
C PHE A 6 -10.29 6.88 1.62
N GLU A 7 -11.53 6.65 2.04
CA GLU A 7 -12.74 6.88 1.21
C GLU A 7 -13.08 8.36 0.99
N MET A 8 -12.45 9.27 1.74
CA MET A 8 -12.64 10.70 1.57
C MET A 8 -11.98 11.20 0.28
N ASP A 9 -10.88 10.58 -0.16
CA ASP A 9 -10.11 10.96 -1.35
C ASP A 9 -9.68 9.81 -2.28
N SER A 10 -9.94 8.54 -1.94
CA SER A 10 -9.66 7.39 -2.81
C SER A 10 -10.88 6.99 -3.64
N ASP A 11 -10.63 6.57 -4.87
CA ASP A 11 -11.64 5.90 -5.69
C ASP A 11 -12.21 4.66 -5.00
N SER A 12 -13.44 4.25 -5.34
CA SER A 12 -13.92 2.92 -4.94
C SER A 12 -13.00 1.84 -5.51
N PRO A 13 -12.98 0.61 -4.96
CA PRO A 13 -12.22 -0.49 -5.55
C PRO A 13 -12.50 -0.70 -7.04
N GLU A 14 -13.77 -0.59 -7.46
CA GLU A 14 -14.20 -0.73 -8.86
C GLU A 14 -13.65 0.39 -9.74
N GLU A 15 -13.70 1.64 -9.26
CA GLU A 15 -13.20 2.80 -9.99
C GLU A 15 -11.65 2.78 -10.06
N SER A 16 -10.98 2.35 -8.98
CA SER A 16 -9.54 2.09 -8.96
C SER A 16 -9.16 1.05 -10.03
N TRP A 17 -9.84 -0.10 -10.04
CA TRP A 17 -9.58 -1.15 -11.03
C TRP A 17 -9.95 -0.71 -12.45
N ARG A 18 -10.99 0.12 -12.62
CA ARG A 18 -11.31 0.71 -13.92
C ARG A 18 -10.15 1.56 -14.43
N ARG A 19 -9.57 2.43 -13.60
CA ARG A 19 -8.40 3.25 -13.95
C ARG A 19 -7.17 2.41 -14.25
N ILE A 20 -6.89 1.41 -13.42
CA ILE A 20 -5.79 0.46 -13.66
C ILE A 20 -5.97 -0.30 -14.98
N ARG A 21 -7.20 -0.70 -15.33
CA ARG A 21 -7.50 -1.31 -16.63
C ARG A 21 -7.26 -0.37 -17.81
N MET A 22 -7.53 0.93 -17.65
CA MET A 22 -7.17 1.91 -18.69
C MET A 22 -5.66 1.95 -18.91
N LEU A 23 -4.85 1.88 -17.85
CA LEU A 23 -3.39 1.81 -17.97
C LEU A 23 -2.95 0.58 -18.77
N ARG A 24 -3.63 -0.56 -18.62
CA ARG A 24 -3.33 -1.76 -19.41
C ARG A 24 -3.50 -1.54 -20.91
N ALA A 25 -4.57 -0.86 -21.32
CA ALA A 25 -4.84 -0.56 -22.72
C ALA A 25 -3.86 0.48 -23.27
N VAL A 26 -3.57 1.51 -22.48
CA VAL A 26 -2.66 2.62 -22.82
C VAL A 26 -1.62 2.78 -21.71
N PRO A 27 -0.49 2.07 -21.80
CA PRO A 27 0.56 2.16 -20.80
C PRO A 27 1.12 3.58 -20.68
N PRO A 28 1.49 4.03 -19.48
CA PRO A 28 1.91 5.41 -19.20
C PRO A 28 3.28 5.79 -19.78
N ALA A 29 4.03 4.84 -20.34
CA ALA A 29 5.33 5.10 -20.94
C ALA A 29 5.54 4.23 -22.20
N PRO A 30 6.27 4.73 -23.22
CA PRO A 30 6.72 3.90 -24.33
C PRO A 30 7.58 2.74 -23.82
N MET A 31 7.28 1.51 -24.29
CA MET A 31 8.05 0.32 -23.93
C MET A 31 8.01 -0.70 -25.07
N PRO A 32 9.03 -1.58 -25.17
CA PRO A 32 9.03 -2.68 -26.13
C PRO A 32 7.85 -3.62 -25.93
N ASP A 33 7.43 -4.31 -26.99
CA ASP A 33 6.29 -5.23 -26.97
C ASP A 33 6.41 -6.32 -25.89
N SER A 34 7.62 -6.85 -25.68
CA SER A 34 7.85 -7.83 -24.61
C SER A 34 7.53 -7.28 -23.21
N ARG A 35 7.83 -6.00 -22.95
CA ARG A 35 7.48 -5.33 -21.68
C ARG A 35 6.02 -4.95 -21.61
N ARG A 36 5.42 -4.54 -22.73
CA ARG A 36 3.98 -4.26 -22.83
C ARG A 36 3.16 -5.52 -22.51
N THR A 37 3.54 -6.66 -23.08
CA THR A 37 2.91 -7.96 -22.81
C THR A 37 3.07 -8.35 -21.35
N LEU A 38 4.27 -8.22 -20.78
CA LEU A 38 4.50 -8.48 -19.36
C LEU A 38 3.65 -7.57 -18.46
N PHE A 39 3.63 -6.27 -18.75
CA PHE A 39 2.82 -5.29 -18.01
C PHE A 39 1.33 -5.65 -18.05
N ALA A 40 0.79 -5.87 -19.25
CA ALA A 40 -0.63 -6.10 -19.43
C ALA A 40 -1.10 -7.43 -18.80
N SER A 41 -0.33 -8.51 -19.01
CA SER A 41 -0.63 -9.81 -18.43
C SER A 41 -0.51 -9.81 -16.91
N SER A 42 0.52 -9.18 -16.35
CA SER A 42 0.67 -9.06 -14.90
C SER A 42 -0.42 -8.20 -14.26
N LEU A 43 -0.87 -7.10 -14.88
CA LEU A 43 -2.00 -6.33 -14.33
C LEU A 43 -3.32 -7.10 -14.37
N GLU A 44 -3.60 -7.83 -15.45
CA GLU A 44 -4.79 -8.68 -15.53
C GLU A 44 -4.76 -9.76 -14.45
N GLN A 45 -3.64 -10.46 -14.29
CA GLN A 45 -3.50 -11.48 -13.24
C GLN A 45 -3.60 -10.86 -11.84
N ALA A 46 -3.05 -9.66 -11.62
CA ALA A 46 -3.20 -8.97 -10.34
C ALA A 46 -4.68 -8.77 -10.02
N GLN A 47 -5.46 -8.17 -10.93
CA GLN A 47 -6.89 -7.94 -10.73
C GLN A 47 -7.64 -9.22 -10.40
N GLN A 48 -7.44 -10.27 -11.20
CA GLN A 48 -8.11 -11.57 -10.99
C GLN A 48 -7.83 -12.15 -9.61
N GLN A 49 -6.59 -12.04 -9.12
CA GLN A 49 -6.17 -12.52 -7.81
C GLN A 49 -6.75 -11.69 -6.66
N PHE A 50 -6.81 -10.36 -6.80
CA PHE A 50 -7.47 -9.49 -5.82
C PHE A 50 -8.98 -9.76 -5.75
N GLU A 51 -9.64 -9.94 -6.90
CA GLU A 51 -11.05 -10.31 -6.96
C GLU A 51 -11.32 -11.70 -6.37
N ALA A 52 -10.46 -12.68 -6.66
CA ALA A 52 -10.56 -14.02 -6.08
C ALA A 52 -10.41 -13.96 -4.56
N SER A 53 -9.38 -13.26 -4.06
CA SER A 53 -9.16 -13.01 -2.64
C SER A 53 -10.40 -12.44 -1.93
N ALA A 54 -11.09 -11.48 -2.57
CA ALA A 54 -12.29 -10.86 -2.00
C ALA A 54 -13.48 -11.83 -1.88
N ARG A 55 -13.52 -12.90 -2.70
CA ARG A 55 -14.63 -13.86 -2.74
C ARG A 55 -14.39 -15.13 -1.91
N ILE A 56 -13.13 -15.48 -1.66
CA ILE A 56 -12.78 -16.70 -0.91
C ILE A 56 -12.76 -16.47 0.62
N GLY A 57 -12.87 -17.59 1.35
CA GLY A 57 -12.75 -17.62 2.81
C GLY A 57 -11.37 -17.19 3.30
N PHE A 58 -11.31 -16.77 4.57
CA PHE A 58 -10.11 -16.21 5.21
C PHE A 58 -8.88 -17.12 5.10
N GLU A 59 -9.07 -18.43 5.25
CA GLU A 59 -8.00 -19.45 5.21
C GLU A 59 -7.16 -19.39 3.93
N SER A 60 -7.80 -19.12 2.78
CA SER A 60 -7.14 -19.12 1.46
C SER A 60 -6.90 -17.71 0.91
N ARG A 61 -7.38 -16.67 1.61
CA ARG A 61 -7.34 -15.28 1.15
C ARG A 61 -5.91 -14.77 0.98
N ALA A 62 -5.06 -15.04 1.95
CA ALA A 62 -3.67 -14.57 1.97
C ALA A 62 -2.88 -15.04 0.75
N LEU A 63 -3.15 -16.24 0.25
CA LEU A 63 -2.45 -16.79 -0.91
C LEU A 63 -2.76 -16.00 -2.19
N ASN A 64 -4.03 -15.69 -2.42
CA ASN A 64 -4.46 -14.90 -3.58
C ASN A 64 -3.99 -13.44 -3.46
N LEU A 65 -4.03 -12.85 -2.26
CA LEU A 65 -3.43 -11.53 -2.03
C LEU A 65 -1.94 -11.51 -2.34
N TYR A 66 -1.20 -12.51 -1.87
CA TYR A 66 0.23 -12.64 -2.14
C TYR A 66 0.52 -12.69 -3.64
N TYR A 67 -0.21 -13.52 -4.40
CA TYR A 67 -0.03 -13.59 -5.84
C TYR A 67 -0.50 -12.32 -6.55
N GLY A 68 -1.59 -11.70 -6.12
CA GLY A 68 -2.07 -10.43 -6.65
C GLY A 68 -1.04 -9.31 -6.50
N LEU A 69 -0.46 -9.16 -5.30
CA LEU A 69 0.61 -8.21 -5.02
C LEU A 69 1.87 -8.52 -5.83
N SER A 70 2.24 -9.81 -5.94
CA SER A 70 3.39 -10.24 -6.74
C SER A 70 3.23 -9.87 -8.22
N GLN A 71 2.03 -9.98 -8.76
CA GLN A 71 1.73 -9.61 -10.15
C GLN A 71 1.66 -8.10 -10.34
N ALA A 72 1.06 -7.36 -9.41
CA ALA A 72 1.09 -5.90 -9.42
C ALA A 72 2.55 -5.37 -9.40
N GLY A 73 3.42 -6.00 -8.60
CA GLY A 73 4.85 -5.71 -8.56
C GLY A 73 5.56 -5.96 -9.90
N ARG A 74 5.26 -7.08 -10.56
CA ARG A 74 5.80 -7.39 -11.91
C ARG A 74 5.38 -6.36 -12.95
N ALA A 75 4.13 -5.92 -12.90
CA ALA A 75 3.64 -4.85 -13.77
C ALA A 75 4.36 -3.52 -13.50
N LEU A 76 4.58 -3.15 -12.24
CA LEU A 76 5.32 -1.93 -11.92
C LEU A 76 6.78 -2.03 -12.40
N SER A 77 7.42 -3.18 -12.19
CA SER A 77 8.80 -3.43 -12.62
C SER A 77 8.98 -3.32 -14.13
N SER A 78 8.02 -3.77 -14.93
CA SER A 78 8.11 -3.67 -16.40
C SER A 78 8.07 -2.24 -16.91
N ILE A 79 7.34 -1.34 -16.23
CA ILE A 79 7.24 0.07 -16.60
C ILE A 79 8.40 0.89 -16.04
N ARG A 80 8.72 0.71 -14.76
CA ARG A 80 9.66 1.58 -14.05
C ARG A 80 11.13 1.23 -14.29
N THR A 81 11.42 0.03 -14.78
CA THR A 81 12.79 -0.33 -15.16
C THR A 81 13.26 0.54 -16.32
N ALA A 82 14.30 1.34 -16.12
CA ALA A 82 14.86 2.17 -17.18
C ALA A 82 15.29 1.33 -18.40
N MET A 83 15.01 1.81 -19.60
CA MET A 83 15.38 1.13 -20.86
C MET A 83 16.89 1.06 -21.06
N ALA A 84 17.61 2.12 -20.68
CA ALA A 84 19.05 2.25 -20.87
C ALA A 84 19.90 1.51 -19.81
N SER A 85 19.29 0.94 -18.76
CA SER A 85 20.06 0.41 -17.63
C SER A 85 20.63 -1.01 -17.85
N GLY A 86 20.29 -1.67 -18.96
CA GLY A 86 20.62 -3.09 -19.19
C GLY A 86 20.00 -4.07 -18.18
N LYS A 87 19.20 -3.58 -17.21
CA LYS A 87 18.55 -4.40 -16.19
C LYS A 87 17.31 -5.08 -16.76
N SER A 88 17.12 -6.34 -16.43
CA SER A 88 15.89 -7.07 -16.75
C SER A 88 14.72 -6.49 -15.93
N PRO A 89 13.52 -6.29 -16.52
CA PRO A 89 12.32 -5.95 -15.76
C PRO A 89 11.74 -7.15 -15.00
N LYS A 90 12.21 -8.37 -15.27
CA LYS A 90 11.70 -9.58 -14.65
C LYS A 90 12.20 -9.67 -13.21
N VAL A 91 11.28 -10.03 -12.31
CA VAL A 91 11.59 -10.33 -10.91
C VAL A 91 11.44 -11.82 -10.62
N SER A 92 12.26 -12.33 -9.70
CA SER A 92 12.25 -13.74 -9.28
C SER A 92 12.35 -13.87 -7.77
N GLY A 93 11.47 -14.66 -7.17
CA GLY A 93 11.35 -14.77 -5.71
C GLY A 93 10.73 -13.53 -5.05
N HIS A 94 10.34 -13.67 -3.78
CA HIS A 94 9.73 -12.58 -3.02
C HIS A 94 10.76 -11.63 -2.40
N GLY A 95 11.91 -12.14 -1.93
CA GLY A 95 12.99 -11.30 -1.38
C GLY A 95 12.81 -10.88 0.07
N LEU A 96 12.04 -11.66 0.84
CA LEU A 96 11.83 -11.50 2.27
C LEU A 96 12.14 -12.82 2.96
N LYS A 97 12.52 -12.80 4.24
CA LYS A 97 12.74 -14.02 5.01
C LYS A 97 12.36 -13.84 6.47
N ILE A 98 11.70 -14.84 7.01
CA ILE A 98 11.50 -15.02 8.45
C ILE A 98 12.79 -15.60 9.03
N ILE A 99 13.38 -14.92 10.03
CA ILE A 99 14.70 -15.29 10.56
C ILE A 99 14.67 -16.65 11.26
N ASP A 100 13.60 -16.97 11.98
CA ASP A 100 13.41 -18.26 12.64
C ASP A 100 11.94 -18.68 12.59
N LEU A 101 11.54 -19.31 11.48
CA LEU A 101 10.17 -19.77 11.28
C LEU A 101 9.76 -20.87 12.29
N ARG A 102 10.72 -21.66 12.78
CA ARG A 102 10.44 -22.78 13.71
C ARG A 102 10.19 -22.31 15.13
N ALA A 103 10.71 -21.14 15.50
CA ALA A 103 10.47 -20.52 16.79
C ALA A 103 9.15 -19.75 16.86
N VAL A 104 8.45 -19.52 15.74
CA VAL A 104 7.17 -18.80 15.74
C VAL A 104 6.14 -19.54 16.58
N ARG A 105 5.53 -18.82 17.52
CA ARG A 105 4.39 -19.28 18.33
C ARG A 105 3.27 -18.27 18.21
N VAL A 106 2.04 -18.68 18.58
CA VAL A 106 0.88 -17.79 18.52
C VAL A 106 1.08 -16.58 19.44
N GLU A 107 1.68 -16.80 20.61
CA GLU A 107 1.91 -15.77 21.64
C GLU A 107 2.99 -14.76 21.24
N THR A 108 3.90 -15.15 20.33
CA THR A 108 5.03 -14.32 19.86
C THR A 108 4.96 -14.00 18.37
N LEU A 109 3.79 -14.21 17.76
CA LEU A 109 3.60 -14.07 16.32
C LEU A 109 4.06 -12.69 15.84
N PHE A 110 3.70 -11.64 16.56
CA PHE A 110 4.03 -10.25 16.21
C PHE A 110 5.50 -9.88 16.48
N ASP A 111 6.22 -10.63 17.32
CA ASP A 111 7.66 -10.47 17.54
C ASP A 111 8.51 -11.16 16.45
N THR A 112 7.87 -11.94 15.58
CA THR A 112 8.53 -12.63 14.47
C THR A 112 9.30 -11.63 13.61
N ARG A 113 10.62 -11.83 13.49
CA ARG A 113 11.49 -10.94 12.71
C ARG A 113 11.54 -11.34 11.24
N ILE A 114 11.33 -10.35 10.39
CA ILE A 114 11.36 -10.44 8.92
C ILE A 114 12.48 -9.53 8.42
N ARG A 115 13.24 -9.99 7.43
CA ARG A 115 14.30 -9.20 6.78
C ARG A 115 14.23 -9.30 5.26
N GLY A 116 14.83 -8.33 4.57
CA GLY A 116 15.11 -8.47 3.14
C GLY A 116 16.11 -9.60 2.85
N GLU A 117 15.90 -10.35 1.77
CA GLU A 117 16.83 -11.40 1.31
C GLU A 117 16.94 -11.41 -0.23
N GLY A 118 18.03 -11.99 -0.73
CA GLY A 118 18.25 -12.25 -2.15
C GLY A 118 18.91 -11.09 -2.88
N ARG A 119 18.97 -11.16 -4.21
CA ARG A 119 19.62 -10.17 -5.06
C ARG A 119 18.64 -9.04 -5.42
N ASN A 120 19.11 -8.04 -6.17
CA ASN A 120 18.30 -6.87 -6.57
C ASN A 120 17.19 -7.20 -7.58
N ASP A 121 17.09 -8.44 -8.04
CA ASP A 121 16.03 -8.95 -8.90
C ASP A 121 14.91 -9.68 -8.15
N THR A 122 14.98 -9.75 -6.80
CA THR A 122 13.84 -10.21 -6.01
C THR A 122 12.73 -9.17 -5.97
N SER A 123 11.48 -9.63 -5.87
CA SER A 123 10.31 -8.74 -6.01
C SER A 123 10.35 -7.59 -5.00
N PHE A 124 10.59 -7.86 -3.72
CA PHE A 124 10.65 -6.85 -2.67
C PHE A 124 11.78 -5.85 -2.90
N ARG A 125 13.03 -6.31 -3.08
CA ARG A 125 14.19 -5.42 -3.28
C ARG A 125 14.07 -4.61 -4.55
N ARG A 126 13.56 -5.22 -5.63
CA ARG A 126 13.36 -4.54 -6.90
C ARG A 126 12.33 -3.43 -6.77
N LEU A 127 11.21 -3.68 -6.08
CA LEU A 127 10.19 -2.66 -5.88
C LEU A 127 10.67 -1.56 -4.95
N ALA A 128 11.39 -1.90 -3.89
CA ALA A 128 12.01 -0.91 -3.02
C ALA A 128 12.93 0.04 -3.81
N GLU A 129 13.80 -0.49 -4.68
CA GLU A 129 14.64 0.32 -5.57
C GLU A 129 13.81 1.22 -6.50
N LEU A 130 12.79 0.68 -7.14
CA LEU A 130 11.98 1.40 -8.13
C LEU A 130 11.05 2.47 -7.52
N LEU A 131 10.72 2.31 -6.24
CA LEU A 131 9.88 3.22 -5.45
C LEU A 131 10.70 4.15 -4.56
N ASP A 132 12.03 4.10 -4.63
CA ASP A 132 12.93 4.87 -3.77
C ASP A 132 12.62 4.64 -2.28
N SER A 133 12.42 3.37 -1.91
CA SER A 133 12.07 2.92 -0.56
C SER A 133 13.20 2.08 0.05
N ASP A 134 13.23 2.00 1.39
CA ASP A 134 14.17 1.14 2.10
C ASP A 134 13.93 -0.34 1.75
N ALA A 135 15.01 -1.06 1.45
CA ALA A 135 15.01 -2.48 1.13
C ALA A 135 15.07 -3.40 2.37
N LEU A 136 14.69 -2.87 3.55
CA LEU A 136 14.78 -3.51 4.87
C LEU A 136 16.21 -3.97 5.15
N ALA A 137 17.12 -2.99 5.27
CA ALA A 137 18.51 -3.25 5.66
C ALA A 137 18.61 -3.99 7.00
N GLU A 138 17.77 -3.59 7.96
CA GLU A 138 17.67 -4.23 9.27
C GLU A 138 16.38 -5.08 9.38
N PRO A 139 16.39 -6.16 10.17
CA PRO A 139 15.19 -6.93 10.45
C PRO A 139 14.12 -6.11 11.17
N VAL A 140 12.88 -6.25 10.73
CA VAL A 140 11.69 -5.63 11.35
C VAL A 140 10.78 -6.70 11.92
N THR A 141 10.02 -6.38 12.96
CA THR A 141 9.03 -7.32 13.51
C THR A 141 7.76 -7.34 12.66
N LEU A 142 7.07 -8.48 12.63
CA LEU A 142 5.77 -8.59 11.97
C LEU A 142 4.79 -7.56 12.55
N GLY A 143 4.80 -7.33 13.86
CA GLY A 143 3.98 -6.32 14.52
C GLY A 143 4.26 -4.89 14.05
N ALA A 144 5.53 -4.53 13.80
CA ALA A 144 5.86 -3.23 13.22
C ALA A 144 5.31 -3.11 11.79
N ILE A 145 5.43 -4.14 10.94
CA ILE A 145 4.82 -4.14 9.60
C ILE A 145 3.29 -4.06 9.71
N TRP A 146 2.69 -4.78 10.66
CA TRP A 146 1.25 -4.78 10.90
C TRP A 146 0.74 -3.38 11.27
N HIS A 147 1.48 -2.68 12.12
CA HIS A 147 1.21 -1.28 12.49
C HIS A 147 1.47 -0.28 11.37
N MET A 148 2.13 -0.64 10.26
CA MET A 148 2.20 0.25 9.09
C MET A 148 0.86 0.37 8.35
N LEU A 149 -0.09 -0.54 8.61
CA LEU A 149 -1.45 -0.44 8.11
C LEU A 149 -2.24 0.52 9.02
N PRO A 150 -2.67 1.69 8.51
CA PRO A 150 -3.35 2.69 9.32
C PRO A 150 -4.58 2.19 10.07
N GLU A 151 -5.38 1.36 9.41
CA GLU A 151 -6.59 0.76 9.96
C GLU A 151 -6.26 -0.10 11.18
N VAL A 152 -5.18 -0.87 11.08
CA VAL A 152 -4.70 -1.70 12.18
C VAL A 152 -4.16 -0.83 13.30
N SER A 153 -3.27 0.11 13.00
CA SER A 153 -2.61 0.92 14.03
C SER A 153 -3.58 1.81 14.81
N LEU A 154 -4.72 2.18 14.22
CA LEU A 154 -5.69 3.10 14.83
C LEU A 154 -6.83 2.36 15.51
N ASP A 155 -7.39 1.32 14.88
CA ASP A 155 -8.60 0.66 15.38
C ASP A 155 -8.28 -0.63 16.17
N HIS A 156 -7.22 -1.32 15.79
CA HIS A 156 -6.86 -2.64 16.33
C HIS A 156 -5.35 -2.78 16.58
N PRO A 157 -4.74 -1.91 17.41
CA PRO A 157 -3.32 -1.97 17.67
C PRO A 157 -2.98 -3.29 18.35
N VAL A 158 -1.90 -3.91 17.89
CA VAL A 158 -1.38 -5.16 18.44
C VAL A 158 -0.10 -4.87 19.21
N GLY A 159 -0.17 -4.96 20.53
CA GLY A 159 0.98 -4.70 21.40
C GLY A 159 1.52 -3.28 21.26
N ALA A 160 2.79 -3.09 21.64
CA ALA A 160 3.48 -1.80 21.60
C ALA A 160 4.52 -1.78 20.47
N HIS A 161 4.03 -1.61 19.23
CA HIS A 161 4.90 -1.46 18.06
C HIS A 161 4.83 -0.04 17.47
N PRO A 162 5.91 0.42 16.79
CA PRO A 162 5.91 1.72 16.12
C PRO A 162 4.76 1.83 15.13
N GLY A 163 4.00 2.93 15.21
CA GLY A 163 2.94 3.24 14.24
C GLY A 163 3.49 3.84 12.95
N PRO A 164 2.62 4.10 11.96
CA PRO A 164 3.01 4.77 10.73
C PRO A 164 3.52 6.18 11.04
N LEU A 165 4.47 6.66 10.24
CA LEU A 165 4.85 8.07 10.26
C LEU A 165 3.76 8.88 9.54
N TRP A 166 3.04 9.67 10.32
CA TRP A 166 2.01 10.57 9.85
C TRP A 166 2.57 11.98 9.71
N ALA A 167 2.37 12.63 8.55
CA ALA A 167 2.56 14.07 8.47
C ALA A 167 1.54 14.79 9.38
N GLU A 168 0.29 14.32 9.36
CA GLU A 168 -0.78 14.71 10.28
C GLU A 168 -1.51 13.43 10.73
N ARG A 169 -1.60 13.18 12.05
CA ARG A 169 -2.21 11.95 12.55
C ARG A 169 -3.73 12.00 12.37
N PRO A 170 -4.34 11.00 11.70
CA PRO A 170 -5.79 10.90 11.62
C PRO A 170 -6.41 10.75 13.01
N HIS A 171 -7.62 11.28 13.20
CA HIS A 171 -8.32 11.18 14.47
C HIS A 171 -8.93 9.78 14.62
N SER A 172 -8.92 9.24 15.84
CA SER A 172 -9.71 8.08 16.25
C SER A 172 -10.61 8.55 17.39
N ASP A 173 -11.93 8.55 17.22
CA ASP A 173 -12.86 9.09 18.21
C ASP A 173 -13.05 8.15 19.42
N GLY A 174 -12.63 6.88 19.33
CA GLY A 174 -12.56 5.94 20.47
C GLY A 174 -13.90 5.59 21.13
N THR A 175 -15.01 6.19 20.67
CA THR A 175 -16.34 6.13 21.29
C THR A 175 -17.45 5.69 20.32
N SER A 176 -17.17 5.60 19.01
CA SER A 176 -18.15 5.10 18.05
C SER A 176 -18.28 3.58 18.10
N PRO A 177 -19.49 3.00 17.97
CA PRO A 177 -19.66 1.55 17.96
C PRO A 177 -18.87 0.95 16.79
N VAL A 178 -17.87 0.14 17.13
CA VAL A 178 -17.04 -0.60 16.19
C VAL A 178 -17.93 -1.63 15.50
N ASP A 179 -18.30 -1.39 14.24
CA ASP A 179 -18.83 -2.45 13.41
C ASP A 179 -17.67 -3.44 13.16
N PRO A 180 -17.76 -4.72 13.58
CA PRO A 180 -16.68 -5.69 13.40
C PRO A 180 -16.37 -6.01 11.93
N ARG A 181 -17.16 -5.48 10.98
CA ARG A 181 -16.92 -5.54 9.53
C ARG A 181 -16.44 -4.20 8.96
N ALA A 182 -16.28 -3.17 9.78
CA ALA A 182 -15.88 -1.83 9.37
C ALA A 182 -14.62 -1.38 10.12
N PHE A 183 -13.60 -1.03 9.34
CA PHE A 183 -12.41 -0.31 9.79
C PHE A 183 -12.68 1.20 9.62
N SER A 184 -12.35 2.05 10.58
CA SER A 184 -12.74 3.46 10.59
C SER A 184 -11.64 4.39 11.10
N VAL A 185 -10.86 4.92 10.16
CA VAL A 185 -9.95 6.04 10.41
C VAL A 185 -10.69 7.37 10.14
N TYR A 186 -10.72 8.30 11.11
CA TYR A 186 -11.43 9.58 11.00
C TYR A 186 -10.49 10.71 10.53
N ALA A 187 -11.09 11.71 9.86
CA ALA A 187 -10.45 12.95 9.41
C ALA A 187 -9.60 13.63 10.50
N THR A 188 -8.60 14.42 10.11
CA THR A 188 -7.75 15.15 11.06
C THR A 188 -8.58 16.18 11.87
N SER A 189 -8.04 16.66 12.99
CA SER A 189 -8.75 17.62 13.86
C SER A 189 -9.05 18.95 13.15
N ASP A 190 -8.17 19.36 12.24
CA ASP A 190 -8.34 20.58 11.44
C ASP A 190 -9.36 20.40 10.32
N GLU A 191 -9.39 19.22 9.69
CA GLU A 191 -10.44 18.85 8.73
C GLU A 191 -11.82 18.81 9.37
N ARG A 192 -11.94 18.27 10.60
CA ARG A 192 -13.20 18.30 11.37
C ARG A 192 -13.63 19.73 11.70
N ARG A 193 -12.73 20.56 12.24
CA ARG A 193 -13.04 21.97 12.57
C ARG A 193 -13.44 22.77 11.34
N THR A 194 -12.79 22.53 10.21
CA THR A 194 -13.08 23.22 8.95
C THR A 194 -14.43 22.77 8.39
N ALA A 195 -14.74 21.48 8.43
CA ALA A 195 -16.03 20.94 8.01
C ALA A 195 -17.18 21.41 8.94
N GLU A 196 -16.95 21.48 10.25
CA GLU A 196 -17.92 21.96 11.24
C GLU A 196 -18.19 23.47 11.08
N ARG A 197 -17.15 24.29 10.90
CA ARG A 197 -17.31 25.73 10.61
C ARG A 197 -18.08 25.98 9.32
N ARG A 198 -17.81 25.20 8.27
CA ARG A 198 -18.49 25.37 6.97
C ARG A 198 -19.95 24.89 6.98
N ARG A 199 -20.25 23.79 7.68
CA ARG A 199 -21.64 23.34 7.93
C ARG A 199 -22.44 24.37 8.71
N ALA A 200 -21.82 25.04 9.69
CA ALA A 200 -22.48 26.11 10.45
C ALA A 200 -22.80 27.35 9.58
N VAL A 201 -22.14 27.52 8.43
CA VAL A 201 -22.31 28.66 7.52
C VAL A 201 -23.15 28.31 6.26
N GLY A 202 -23.56 27.04 6.11
CA GLY A 202 -24.40 26.61 4.98
C GLY A 202 -23.68 26.49 3.63
N GLU A 203 -22.34 26.54 3.62
CA GLU A 203 -21.55 26.38 2.41
C GLU A 203 -21.34 24.90 2.05
N SER A 204 -21.48 24.58 0.75
CA SER A 204 -21.12 23.26 0.24
C SER A 204 -19.60 23.11 0.28
N VAL A 205 -19.13 21.91 0.68
CA VAL A 205 -17.69 21.60 0.73
C VAL A 205 -17.15 21.58 -0.70
N PRO A 206 -16.26 22.50 -1.11
CA PRO A 206 -15.62 22.41 -2.41
C PRO A 206 -14.72 21.18 -2.41
N ARG A 207 -14.73 20.42 -3.51
CA ARG A 207 -13.69 19.42 -3.77
C ARG A 207 -12.34 20.13 -3.72
N PRO A 208 -11.30 19.56 -3.10
CA PRO A 208 -9.97 20.15 -3.15
C PRO A 208 -9.58 20.31 -4.62
N SER A 209 -9.42 21.58 -5.04
CA SER A 209 -8.85 21.90 -6.33
C SER A 209 -7.40 21.43 -6.30
N PHE A 210 -7.05 20.48 -7.17
CA PHE A 210 -5.65 20.19 -7.48
C PHE A 210 -5.06 21.42 -8.17
N GLY A 211 -4.62 22.40 -7.36
CA GLY A 211 -3.82 23.52 -7.79
C GLY A 211 -2.41 23.04 -8.05
N ASN A 212 -2.04 23.02 -9.34
CA ASN A 212 -0.71 22.97 -9.91
C ASN A 212 0.29 21.95 -9.33
N ALA A 213 0.57 20.96 -10.18
CA ALA A 213 1.76 20.13 -10.16
C ALA A 213 3.04 20.97 -10.02
N GLN A 214 3.51 21.23 -8.79
CA GLN A 214 4.84 21.77 -8.55
C GLN A 214 5.35 21.69 -7.10
N THR A 215 4.99 20.69 -6.29
CA THR A 215 5.68 20.51 -4.99
C THR A 215 5.80 19.08 -4.52
N PHE A 216 6.18 18.15 -5.40
CA PHE A 216 6.94 16.98 -4.97
C PHE A 216 8.42 17.39 -4.89
N ARG A 217 8.83 18.05 -3.81
CA ARG A 217 10.25 18.27 -3.52
C ARG A 217 10.59 17.72 -2.14
N ARG A 218 11.58 16.80 -2.16
CA ARG A 218 12.45 16.35 -1.07
C ARG A 218 11.83 15.44 0.00
N TRP A 219 11.97 14.15 -0.22
CA TRP A 219 12.40 13.25 0.85
C TRP A 219 13.88 13.56 1.13
N ARG A 220 14.18 14.17 2.27
CA ARG A 220 15.54 14.23 2.85
C ARG A 220 15.50 13.54 4.20
N VAL A 221 16.14 12.38 4.28
CA VAL A 221 16.60 11.71 5.51
C VAL A 221 17.91 11.05 5.04
N PHE A 222 19.12 11.46 5.41
CA PHE A 222 19.70 11.87 6.68
C PHE A 222 20.74 13.00 6.48
N ASP A 223 20.93 13.86 7.49
CA ASP A 223 22.26 14.23 8.03
C ASP A 223 22.09 15.22 9.20
N PRO A 224 23.06 15.26 10.12
CA PRO A 224 23.92 16.43 10.24
C PRO A 224 25.29 16.24 9.59
#